data_AF-A0A4S3TK92-F1
#
_entry.id   AF-A0A4S3TK92-F1
#
_cell.length_a   1.000
_cell.length_b   1.000
_cell.length_c   1.000
_cell.angle_alpha   90.00
_cell.angle_beta   90.00
_cell.angle_gamma   90.00
#
_symmetry.space_group_name_H-M   'P 1'
#
loop_
_entity.id
_entity.type
_entity.pdbx_description
1 polymer ?
#
loop_
_entity_poly.entity_id
_entity_poly.type
_entity_poly.pdbx_seq_one_letter_code
_entity_poly.pdbx_strand_id
1 'polypeptide(L)' 'MRKFELHADDTGTVELVCERTDRDASAPRVRSFAGRDEFGLLVDDLTPGERVTLFVDDAITEE' A
#
# COMPACT_ATOMS: atom_id res chain seq x y z
N MET A 1 12.49 11.41 4.12
CA MET A 1 11.25 10.61 4.00
C MET A 1 10.13 11.60 3.74
N ARG A 2 9.30 11.40 2.70
CA ARG A 2 8.15 12.28 2.44
C ARG A 2 6.94 11.67 3.14
N LYS A 3 6.20 12.47 3.91
CA LYS A 3 5.00 12.02 4.62
C LYS A 3 3.79 12.20 3.71
N PHE A 4 2.94 11.18 3.66
CA PHE A 4 1.60 11.22 3.09
C PHE A 4 0.64 10.79 4.19
N GLU A 5 -0.48 11.48 4.33
CA GLU A 5 -1.53 11.13 5.28
C GLU A 5 -2.67 10.51 4.49
N LEU A 6 -3.21 9.41 5.00
CA LEU A 6 -4.33 8.67 4.42
C LEU A 6 -5.45 8.65 5.45
N HIS A 7 -6.66 8.92 4.99
CA HIS A 7 -7.85 8.78 5.81
C HIS A 7 -8.47 7.42 5.55
N ALA A 8 -8.97 6.79 6.61
CA ALA A 8 -9.83 5.63 6.44
C ALA A 8 -11.14 6.09 5.80
N ASP A 9 -11.71 5.24 4.96
CA ASP A 9 -13.04 5.44 4.40
C ASP A 9 -14.12 5.39 5.50
N ASP A 10 -15.37 5.59 5.10
CA ASP A 10 -16.53 5.60 5.99
C ASP A 10 -16.77 4.27 6.72
N THR A 11 -16.13 3.18 6.28
CA THR A 11 -16.16 1.88 6.94
C THR A 11 -15.03 1.69 7.95
N GLY A 12 -14.11 2.65 8.04
CA GLY A 12 -12.89 2.56 8.84
C GLY A 12 -11.79 1.74 8.16
N THR A 13 -11.83 1.63 6.82
CA THR A 13 -10.87 0.86 6.04
C THR A 13 -9.93 1.77 5.27
N VAL A 14 -8.63 1.43 5.22
CA VAL A 14 -7.67 2.02 4.29
C VAL A 14 -7.31 0.95 3.26
N GLU A 15 -7.68 1.17 2.01
CA GLU A 15 -7.28 0.30 0.89
C GLU A 15 -5.99 0.80 0.26
N LEU A 16 -5.02 -0.10 0.09
CA LEU A 16 -3.77 0.19 -0.61
C LEU A 16 -3.70 -0.69 -1.86
N VAL A 17 -3.80 -0.06 -3.03
CA VAL A 17 -3.69 -0.75 -4.31
C VAL A 17 -2.31 -0.48 -4.91
N CYS A 18 -1.61 -1.54 -5.27
CA CYS A 18 -0.28 -1.45 -5.87
C CYS A 18 -0.27 -2.09 -7.25
N GLU A 19 0.29 -1.40 -8.25
CA GLU A 19 0.62 -2.00 -9.54
C GLU A 19 2.13 -2.26 -9.64
N ARG A 20 2.47 -3.39 -10.25
CA ARG A 20 3.83 -3.84 -10.49
C ARG A 20 4.19 -3.70 -11.96
N THR A 21 5.43 -3.36 -12.26
CA THR A 21 5.89 -3.27 -13.65
C THR A 21 6.17 -4.63 -14.28
N ASP A 22 6.51 -5.64 -13.47
CA ASP A 22 6.75 -7.01 -13.93
C ASP A 22 5.46 -7.82 -13.87
N ARG A 23 4.84 -8.04 -15.03
CA ARG A 23 3.54 -8.72 -15.16
C ARG A 23 3.65 -10.24 -15.08
N ASP A 24 4.85 -10.79 -15.31
CA ASP A 24 5.08 -12.23 -15.35
C ASP A 24 5.63 -12.76 -14.02
N ALA A 25 6.03 -11.87 -13.10
CA ALA A 25 6.47 -12.26 -11.77
C ALA A 25 5.33 -12.87 -10.94
N SER A 26 5.69 -13.82 -10.07
CA SER A 26 4.77 -14.42 -9.10
C SER A 26 4.13 -13.37 -8.20
N ALA A 27 2.91 -13.63 -7.72
CA ALA A 27 2.24 -12.75 -6.77
C ALA A 27 3.14 -12.48 -5.55
N PRO A 28 3.25 -11.22 -5.10
CA PRO A 28 4.06 -10.90 -3.94
C PRO A 28 3.39 -11.36 -2.66
N ARG A 29 4.16 -11.52 -1.59
CA ARG A 29 3.62 -11.88 -0.29
C ARG A 29 3.44 -10.63 0.57
N VAL A 30 2.20 -10.33 0.96
CA VAL A 30 1.89 -9.21 1.86
C VAL A 30 1.76 -9.69 3.30
N ARG A 31 2.45 -9.05 4.25
CA ARG A 31 2.36 -9.33 5.69
C ARG A 31 2.15 -8.04 6.47
N SER A 32 1.31 -8.10 7.50
CA SER A 32 1.12 -6.99 8.42
C SER A 32 2.01 -7.11 9.67
N PHE A 33 2.30 -5.98 10.29
CA PHE A 33 2.89 -5.90 11.62
C PHE A 33 2.25 -4.76 12.41
N ALA A 34 2.27 -4.89 13.73
CA ALA A 34 1.83 -3.86 14.67
C ALA A 34 2.85 -3.74 15.81
N GLY A 35 3.31 -2.52 16.07
CA GLY A 35 4.13 -2.12 17.20
C GLY A 35 3.29 -1.36 18.23
N ARG A 36 3.96 -0.63 19.14
CA ARG A 36 3.27 0.15 20.18
C ARG A 36 2.39 1.27 19.62
N ASP A 37 2.95 2.06 18.71
CA ASP A 37 2.31 3.30 18.19
C ASP A 37 2.26 3.33 16.65
N GLU A 38 2.67 2.25 16.00
CA GLU A 38 2.73 2.15 14.55
C GLU A 38 2.29 0.76 14.07
N PHE A 39 1.73 0.71 12.86
CA PHE A 39 1.46 -0.52 12.15
C PHE A 39 1.86 -0.34 10.69
N GLY A 40 2.09 -1.44 9.99
CA GLY A 40 2.48 -1.38 8.59
C GLY A 40 2.32 -2.68 7.85
N LEU A 41 2.60 -2.61 6.55
CA LEU A 41 2.57 -3.73 5.62
C LEU A 41 3.96 -3.90 5.01
N LEU A 42 4.39 -5.15 4.91
CA LEU A 42 5.58 -5.57 4.20
C LEU A 42 5.16 -6.36 2.96
N VAL A 43 5.79 -6.05 1.83
CA VAL A 43 5.60 -6.75 0.57
C VAL A 43 6.91 -7.47 0.25
N ASP A 44 6.92 -8.79 0.42
CA ASP A 44 8.06 -9.66 0.15
C ASP A 44 7.99 -10.24 -1.28
N ASP A 45 9.07 -10.92 -1.69
CA ASP A 45 9.21 -11.62 -2.97
C ASP A 45 9.13 -10.72 -4.22
N LEU A 46 9.52 -9.45 -4.08
CA LEU A 46 9.75 -8.54 -5.19
C LEU A 46 11.14 -8.72 -5.80
N THR A 47 11.26 -8.51 -7.10
CA THR A 47 12.56 -8.51 -7.77
C THR A 47 13.40 -7.31 -7.26
N PRO A 48 14.70 -7.47 -6.96
CA PRO A 48 15.53 -6.34 -6.56
C PRO A 48 15.50 -5.20 -7.59
N GLY A 49 15.07 -4.01 -7.16
CA GLY A 49 14.92 -2.83 -8.02
C GLY A 49 13.60 -2.75 -8.80
N GLU A 50 12.67 -3.70 -8.58
CA GLU A 50 11.33 -3.65 -9.16
C GLU A 50 10.60 -2.36 -8.75
N ARG A 51 9.95 -1.72 -9.72
CA ARG A 51 9.17 -0.50 -9.48
C ARG A 51 7.74 -0.89 -9.16
N VAL A 52 7.25 -0.40 -8.03
CA VAL A 52 5.86 -0.55 -7.59
C VAL A 52 5.23 0.84 -7.49
N THR A 53 4.04 0.98 -8.07
CA THR A 53 3.25 2.22 -8.00
C THR A 53 2.14 2.02 -6.98
N LEU A 54 2.11 2.85 -5.94
CA LEU A 54 1.01 2.90 -4.98
C LEU A 54 -0.07 3.85 -5.50
N PHE A 55 -1.30 3.35 -5.59
CA PHE A 55 -2.49 4.15 -5.82
C PHE A 55 -3.12 4.45 -4.47
N VAL A 56 -3.35 5.72 -4.23
CA VAL A 56 -4.05 6.25 -3.08
C VAL A 56 -5.35 6.82 -3.62
N ASP A 57 -6.47 6.25 -3.22
CA ASP A 57 -7.78 6.87 -3.41
C ASP A 57 -8.11 7.61 -2.11
N ASP A 58 -7.99 8.93 -2.16
CA ASP A 58 -8.38 9.78 -1.03
C ASP A 58 -9.86 10.10 -1.29
N ALA A 59 -10.76 9.41 -0.61
CA ALA A 59 -12.20 9.60 -0.72
C ALA A 59 -12.60 10.97 -0.13
N ILE A 60 -12.21 12.05 -0.80
CA ILE A 60 -12.74 13.40 -0.62
C ILE A 60 -12.92 13.98 -2.02
N THR A 61 -13.93 13.49 -2.73
CA THR A 61 -14.51 14.27 -3.84
C THR A 61 -15.81 14.87 -3.31
N GLU A 62 -15.71 16.05 -2.68
CA GLU A 62 -16.89 16.92 -2.54
C GLU A 62 -17.19 17.48 -3.94
N GLU A 63 -18.36 17.14 -4.48
CA GLU A 63 -18.99 17.88 -5.60
C GLU A 63 -19.44 19.27 -5.17
#